data_AF-A0A7I7P110-F1
#
_entry.id   AF-A0A7I7P110-F1
#
_cell.length_a   1.000
_cell.length_b   1.000
_cell.length_c   1.000
_cell.angle_alpha   90.00
_cell.angle_beta   90.00
_cell.angle_gamma   90.00
#
_symmetry.space_group_name_H-M   'P 1'
#
loop_
_entity.id
_entity.type
_entity.pdbx_description
1 polymer ?
#
loop_
_entity_poly.entity_id
_entity_poly.type
_entity_poly.pdbx_seq_one_letter_code
_entity_poly.pdbx_strand_id
1 'polypeptide(L)'
;MTKQSSNVGQKARSVGYVLAACAVGCASATMAMPTAHADPLDNVRGAVNGARAQSVCGPLNYSIALEGEAQAAVGNHLPGVPPAGNYNGSVTRFNMTGDPASQAINGVMGQASGAIKDCKYKDFGVGFYRVNDSFDDVGIALGQPAAPAPAPAPAPNSNERVHCSNGGGYYLPAGSDCSKTPNPNPPPAAAPVTNAIQLSFGPPHLGSITATISNSSALTAKCTYDSTPFNTHRDFTVDPNGSTNQTFSGFNTGTSYHVVVSCHDASGKQSQEIGHAETNVTF
;
A
#
# COMPACT_ATOMS: atom_id res chain seq x y z
N MET A 1 -29.81 63.55 46.14
CA MET A 1 -31.13 63.05 45.68
C MET A 1 -31.18 61.56 45.94
N THR A 2 -32.13 61.19 46.78
CA THR A 2 -32.30 59.94 47.51
C THR A 2 -33.09 58.93 46.67
N LYS A 3 -32.79 57.63 46.77
CA LYS A 3 -33.82 56.60 46.98
C LYS A 3 -33.23 55.26 47.41
N GLN A 4 -33.30 55.08 48.73
CA GLN A 4 -33.29 53.84 49.47
C GLN A 4 -34.67 53.18 49.31
N SER A 5 -34.76 51.86 49.17
CA SER A 5 -36.02 51.14 49.33
C SER A 5 -35.78 49.81 50.03
N SER A 6 -36.04 49.82 51.33
CA SER A 6 -36.22 48.65 52.18
C SER A 6 -37.63 48.10 51.95
N ASN A 7 -37.79 46.77 51.98
CA ASN A 7 -39.08 46.18 52.30
C ASN A 7 -38.90 45.06 53.32
N VAL A 8 -39.39 45.35 54.53
CA VAL A 8 -39.59 44.44 55.65
C VAL A 8 -41.10 44.23 55.74
N GLY A 9 -41.54 42.97 55.82
CA GLY A 9 -42.94 42.58 56.08
C GLY A 9 -43.00 41.08 56.37
N GLN A 10 -42.63 40.64 57.57
CA GLN A 10 -43.48 40.42 58.75
C GLN A 10 -44.42 39.19 58.66
N LYS A 11 -44.13 38.27 59.57
CA LYS A 11 -44.81 37.03 59.98
C LYS A 11 -46.35 37.13 60.14
N ALA A 12 -47.03 36.03 59.79
CA ALA A 12 -48.14 35.41 60.52
C ALA A 12 -48.42 34.03 59.87
N ARG A 13 -48.91 32.96 60.48
CA ARG A 13 -49.15 32.46 61.85
C ARG A 13 -49.57 30.99 61.63
N SER A 14 -49.19 30.13 62.56
CA SER A 14 -49.49 28.69 62.59
C SER A 14 -50.93 28.39 63.00
N VAL A 15 -51.60 27.45 62.30
CA VAL A 15 -52.74 26.56 62.69
C VAL A 15 -52.73 25.48 61.58
N GLY A 16 -52.70 24.15 61.75
CA GLY A 16 -53.22 23.22 62.76
C GLY A 16 -54.08 22.18 62.01
N TYR A 17 -53.97 20.88 62.38
CA TYR A 17 -54.74 19.70 61.90
C TYR A 17 -54.25 19.06 60.58
N VAL A 18 -54.06 17.74 60.40
CA VAL A 18 -54.57 16.52 61.05
C VAL A 18 -53.48 15.43 61.03
N LEU A 19 -53.20 14.80 62.17
CA LEU A 19 -52.48 13.53 62.27
C LEU A 19 -53.43 12.39 61.86
N ALA A 20 -53.15 11.72 60.74
CA ALA A 20 -53.75 10.45 60.40
C ALA A 20 -52.80 9.33 60.82
N ALA A 21 -53.14 8.66 61.92
CA ALA A 21 -52.50 7.43 62.36
C ALA A 21 -53.08 6.25 61.57
N CYS A 22 -52.25 5.63 60.71
CA CYS A 22 -52.51 4.28 60.20
C CYS A 22 -51.46 3.35 60.80
N ALA A 23 -51.80 2.77 61.94
CA ALA A 23 -51.08 1.63 62.50
C ALA A 23 -51.49 0.38 61.70
N VAL A 24 -50.62 -0.06 60.78
CA VAL A 24 -50.70 -1.42 60.21
C VAL A 24 -49.55 -2.20 60.82
N GLY A 25 -49.90 -3.09 61.76
CA GLY A 25 -49.00 -4.06 62.33
C GLY A 25 -48.64 -5.12 61.30
N CYS A 26 -47.41 -5.09 60.81
CA CYS A 26 -46.75 -6.23 60.21
C CYS A 26 -45.70 -6.73 61.19
N ALA A 27 -46.01 -7.81 61.91
CA ALA A 27 -45.02 -8.65 62.57
C ALA A 27 -44.12 -9.26 61.50
N SER A 28 -43.08 -8.53 61.12
CA SER A 28 -42.07 -9.00 60.19
C SER A 28 -41.04 -9.74 61.02
N ALA A 29 -41.06 -11.07 60.93
CA ALA A 29 -39.94 -11.89 61.35
C ALA A 29 -38.67 -11.29 60.72
N THR A 30 -37.74 -10.82 61.55
CA THR A 30 -36.38 -10.48 61.12
C THR A 30 -35.70 -11.78 60.74
N MET A 31 -36.02 -12.31 59.57
CA MET A 31 -35.13 -13.24 58.91
C MET A 31 -33.87 -12.42 58.62
N ALA A 32 -32.78 -12.73 59.33
CA ALA A 32 -31.46 -12.35 58.90
C ALA A 32 -31.29 -12.93 57.49
N MET A 33 -31.56 -12.12 56.46
CA MET A 33 -31.25 -12.51 55.10
C MET A 33 -29.73 -12.77 55.08
N PRO A 34 -29.26 -13.85 54.45
CA PRO A 34 -27.84 -13.97 54.19
C PRO A 34 -27.44 -12.71 53.42
N THR A 35 -26.54 -11.92 54.00
CA THR A 35 -25.85 -10.88 53.25
C THR A 35 -25.15 -11.60 52.11
N ALA A 36 -25.72 -11.55 50.91
CA ALA A 36 -25.02 -11.96 49.72
C ALA A 36 -23.72 -11.16 49.73
N HIS A 37 -22.59 -11.84 49.96
CA HIS A 37 -21.28 -11.24 49.78
C HIS A 37 -21.22 -10.85 48.31
N ALA A 38 -21.51 -9.59 48.00
CA ALA A 38 -21.20 -9.03 46.70
C ALA A 38 -19.71 -9.28 46.47
N ASP A 39 -19.35 -9.89 45.34
CA ASP A 39 -17.97 -10.10 44.96
C ASP A 39 -17.25 -8.74 45.07
N PRO A 40 -16.18 -8.60 45.87
CA PRO A 40 -15.43 -7.35 45.97
C PRO A 40 -15.07 -6.78 44.60
N LEU A 41 -14.80 -7.64 43.61
CA LEU A 41 -14.52 -7.22 42.23
C LEU A 41 -15.73 -6.59 41.55
N ASP A 42 -16.97 -7.03 41.81
CA ASP A 42 -18.18 -6.39 41.29
C ASP A 42 -18.32 -4.95 41.75
N ASN A 43 -18.01 -4.69 43.03
CA ASN A 43 -18.06 -3.34 43.57
C ASN A 43 -17.03 -2.42 42.91
N VAL A 44 -15.81 -2.91 42.66
CA VAL A 44 -14.77 -2.16 41.95
C VAL A 44 -15.18 -1.92 40.50
N ARG A 45 -15.69 -2.94 39.81
CA ARG A 45 -16.20 -2.81 38.42
C ARG A 45 -17.31 -1.77 38.32
N GLY A 46 -18.26 -1.81 39.26
CA GLY A 46 -19.34 -0.83 39.36
C GLY A 46 -18.81 0.59 39.55
N ALA A 47 -17.83 0.79 40.43
CA ALA A 47 -17.21 2.08 40.68
C ALA A 47 -16.48 2.64 39.44
N VAL A 48 -15.70 1.80 38.74
CA VAL A 48 -15.00 2.19 37.50
C VAL A 48 -15.99 2.62 36.42
N ASN A 49 -17.03 1.82 36.19
CA ASN A 49 -18.07 2.13 35.20
C ASN A 49 -18.85 3.39 35.57
N GLY A 50 -19.17 3.57 36.86
CA GLY A 50 -19.82 4.78 37.36
C GLY A 50 -18.97 6.04 37.13
N ALA A 51 -17.67 5.96 37.40
CA ALA A 51 -16.76 7.08 37.13
C ALA A 51 -16.61 7.38 35.63
N ARG A 52 -16.58 6.34 34.77
CA ARG A 52 -16.54 6.49 33.31
C ARG A 52 -17.81 7.15 32.77
N ALA A 53 -18.98 6.80 33.30
CA ALA A 53 -20.26 7.36 32.90
C ALA A 53 -20.38 8.88 33.18
N GLN A 54 -19.53 9.43 34.05
CA GLN A 54 -19.42 10.88 34.27
C GLN A 54 -18.51 11.59 33.25
N SER A 55 -18.04 10.91 32.21
CA SER A 55 -17.19 11.47 31.16
C SER A 55 -17.91 11.52 29.82
N VAL A 56 -17.32 12.21 28.85
CA VAL A 56 -17.78 12.23 27.45
C VAL A 56 -17.34 11.00 26.65
N CYS A 57 -16.53 10.13 27.25
CA CYS A 57 -15.96 8.99 26.58
C CYS A 57 -16.94 7.80 26.57
N GLY A 58 -16.87 6.95 25.55
CA GLY A 58 -17.62 5.69 25.53
C GLY A 58 -17.25 4.75 26.69
N PRO A 59 -18.10 3.75 27.01
CA PRO A 59 -17.86 2.81 28.12
C PRO A 59 -16.52 2.08 27.96
N LEU A 60 -15.94 1.64 29.09
CA LEU A 60 -14.75 0.81 29.10
C LEU A 60 -15.15 -0.67 28.95
N ASN A 61 -14.39 -1.44 28.19
CA ASN A 61 -14.59 -2.89 28.09
C ASN A 61 -13.83 -3.61 29.20
N TYR A 62 -14.46 -4.60 29.82
CA TYR A 62 -13.75 -5.45 30.76
C TYR A 62 -12.81 -6.42 30.02
N SER A 63 -11.57 -6.53 30.49
CA SER A 63 -10.55 -7.40 29.89
C SER A 63 -9.92 -8.31 30.93
N ILE A 64 -10.02 -9.62 30.71
CA ILE A 64 -9.38 -10.66 31.54
C ILE A 64 -7.86 -10.48 31.60
N ALA A 65 -7.24 -9.99 30.50
CA ALA A 65 -5.82 -9.71 30.51
C ALA A 65 -5.47 -8.56 31.46
N LEU A 66 -6.29 -7.51 31.52
CA LEU A 66 -6.12 -6.41 32.48
C LEU A 66 -6.53 -6.80 33.90
N GLU A 67 -7.45 -7.76 34.06
CA GLU A 67 -7.73 -8.35 35.37
C GLU A 67 -6.47 -9.01 35.93
N GLY A 68 -5.75 -9.79 35.13
CA GLY A 68 -4.46 -10.35 35.53
C GLY A 68 -3.41 -9.29 35.90
N GLU A 69 -3.36 -8.19 35.16
CA GLU A 69 -2.51 -7.04 35.49
C GLU A 69 -2.87 -6.40 36.85
N ALA A 70 -4.16 -6.22 37.11
CA ALA A 70 -4.66 -5.61 38.33
C ALA A 70 -4.50 -6.54 39.55
N GLN A 71 -4.70 -7.85 39.36
CA GLN A 71 -4.51 -8.87 40.40
C GLN A 71 -3.01 -9.01 40.75
N ALA A 72 -2.13 -9.01 39.75
CA ALA A 72 -0.69 -8.99 40.00
C ALA A 72 -0.23 -7.71 40.72
N ALA A 73 -0.85 -6.56 40.43
CA ALA A 73 -0.52 -5.29 41.09
C ALA A 73 -0.81 -5.30 42.61
N VAL A 74 -1.83 -6.04 43.03
CA VAL A 74 -2.18 -6.23 44.45
C VAL A 74 -1.53 -7.47 45.07
N GLY A 75 -0.58 -8.08 44.37
CA GLY A 75 0.15 -9.28 44.83
C GLY A 75 -0.65 -10.58 44.79
N ASN A 76 -1.82 -10.61 44.15
CA ASN A 76 -2.62 -11.82 44.00
C ASN A 76 -2.10 -12.66 42.82
N HIS A 77 -1.43 -13.77 43.16
CA HIS A 77 -0.91 -14.74 42.20
C HIS A 77 -1.46 -16.16 42.47
N LEU A 78 -2.62 -16.26 43.11
CA LEU A 78 -3.22 -17.54 43.44
C LEU A 78 -3.60 -18.34 42.18
N PRO A 79 -3.59 -19.69 42.25
CA PRO A 79 -4.06 -20.53 41.15
C PRO A 79 -5.48 -20.14 40.71
N GLY A 80 -5.67 -19.94 39.40
CA GLY A 80 -6.95 -19.50 38.82
C GLY A 80 -7.05 -18.01 38.54
N VAL A 81 -6.11 -17.20 39.04
CA VAL A 81 -5.99 -15.78 38.67
C VAL A 81 -5.34 -15.65 37.29
N PRO A 82 -5.86 -14.79 36.38
CA PRO A 82 -5.24 -14.57 35.08
C PRO A 82 -3.80 -14.04 35.23
N PRO A 83 -2.84 -14.52 34.40
CA PRO A 83 -1.48 -14.01 34.46
C PRO A 83 -1.38 -12.58 33.90
N ALA A 84 -0.54 -11.75 34.53
CA ALA A 84 -0.13 -10.45 34.00
C ALA A 84 0.75 -10.60 32.73
N GLY A 85 0.89 -9.52 31.97
CA GLY A 85 1.73 -9.42 30.77
C GLY A 85 1.03 -9.77 29.45
N ASN A 86 -0.28 -10.06 29.47
CA ASN A 86 -1.01 -10.57 28.31
C ASN A 86 -1.86 -9.52 27.59
N TYR A 87 -1.91 -8.28 28.08
CA TYR A 87 -2.68 -7.24 27.43
C TYR A 87 -1.94 -6.68 26.21
N ASN A 88 -2.58 -6.76 25.03
CA ASN A 88 -2.01 -6.23 23.79
C ASN A 88 -2.24 -4.71 23.68
N GLY A 89 -1.36 -3.95 24.32
CA GLY A 89 -1.39 -2.50 24.34
C GLY A 89 -0.63 -1.93 25.53
N SER A 90 -0.87 -0.66 25.84
CA SER A 90 -0.27 -0.01 27.00
C SER A 90 -1.16 -0.16 28.22
N VAL A 91 -0.57 -0.52 29.36
CA VAL A 91 -1.26 -0.73 30.63
C VAL A 91 -0.85 0.36 31.63
N THR A 92 -1.82 0.94 32.33
CA THR A 92 -1.60 1.80 33.51
C THR A 92 -2.27 1.17 34.72
N ARG A 93 -1.54 1.04 35.83
CA ARG A 93 -2.01 0.36 37.04
C ARG A 93 -2.10 1.35 38.20
N PHE A 94 -3.14 1.19 39.01
CA PHE A 94 -3.38 1.92 40.25
C PHE A 94 -3.73 0.89 41.31
N ASN A 95 -3.19 1.02 42.52
CA ASN A 95 -3.57 0.17 43.63
C ASN A 95 -3.52 0.94 44.95
N MET A 96 -4.43 0.61 45.86
CA MET A 96 -4.49 1.19 47.21
C MET A 96 -4.98 0.15 48.20
N THR A 97 -4.41 0.22 49.39
CA THR A 97 -4.80 -0.59 50.54
C THR A 97 -5.78 0.17 51.46
N GLY A 98 -6.67 -0.54 52.13
CA GLY A 98 -7.55 0.01 53.17
C GLY A 98 -8.40 -1.07 53.84
N ASP A 99 -8.94 -0.78 55.03
CA ASP A 99 -9.90 -1.66 55.73
C ASP A 99 -11.00 -0.80 56.36
N PRO A 100 -12.29 -0.99 56.02
CA PRO A 100 -12.84 -2.02 55.12
C PRO A 100 -12.54 -1.78 53.64
N ALA A 101 -12.85 -2.77 52.79
CA ALA A 101 -12.68 -2.72 51.33
C ALA A 101 -13.18 -1.42 50.68
N SER A 102 -14.24 -0.81 51.22
CA SER A 102 -14.74 0.47 50.74
C SER A 102 -13.72 1.62 50.86
N GLN A 103 -12.84 1.60 51.86
CA GLN A 103 -11.75 2.57 51.98
C GLN A 103 -10.70 2.37 50.88
N ALA A 104 -10.30 1.12 50.62
CA ALA A 104 -9.37 0.77 49.54
C ALA A 104 -9.95 1.17 48.16
N ILE A 105 -11.22 0.85 47.92
CA ILE A 105 -11.97 1.23 46.72
C ILE A 105 -12.00 2.76 46.57
N ASN A 106 -12.36 3.51 47.61
CA ASN A 106 -12.40 4.97 47.55
C ASN A 106 -11.02 5.58 47.28
N GLY A 107 -9.97 5.02 47.88
CA GLY A 107 -8.59 5.43 47.68
C GLY A 107 -8.13 5.24 46.23
N VAL A 108 -8.28 4.02 45.69
CA VAL A 108 -7.85 3.72 44.32
C VAL A 108 -8.69 4.49 43.29
N MET A 109 -9.99 4.67 43.54
CA MET A 109 -10.86 5.49 42.67
C MET A 109 -10.45 6.97 42.70
N GLY A 110 -10.02 7.49 43.85
CA GLY A 110 -9.47 8.86 43.96
C GLY A 110 -8.25 9.06 43.07
N GLN A 111 -7.36 8.07 42.99
CA GLN A 111 -6.17 8.12 42.12
C GLN A 111 -6.51 7.88 40.64
N ALA A 112 -7.34 6.87 40.37
CA ALA A 112 -7.62 6.43 39.01
C ALA A 112 -8.65 7.31 38.29
N SER A 113 -9.46 8.11 38.99
CA SER A 113 -10.59 8.87 38.40
C SER A 113 -10.21 9.70 37.18
N GLY A 114 -9.07 10.41 37.22
CA GLY A 114 -8.60 11.18 36.07
C GLY A 114 -8.29 10.31 34.86
N ALA A 115 -7.64 9.17 35.08
CA ALA A 115 -7.31 8.22 34.03
C ALA A 115 -8.55 7.47 33.51
N ILE A 116 -9.50 7.08 34.37
CA ILE A 116 -10.77 6.46 33.97
C ILE A 116 -11.55 7.39 33.03
N LYS A 117 -11.47 8.70 33.23
CA LYS A 117 -12.14 9.71 32.39
C LYS A 117 -11.35 10.10 31.14
N ASP A 118 -10.15 9.55 30.93
CA ASP A 118 -9.35 9.77 29.73
C ASP A 118 -9.82 8.83 28.59
N CYS A 119 -10.22 9.41 27.47
CA CYS A 119 -10.77 8.65 26.34
C CYS A 119 -9.74 7.76 25.63
N LYS A 120 -8.44 7.89 25.92
CA LYS A 120 -7.41 7.00 25.36
C LYS A 120 -7.52 5.57 25.88
N TYR A 121 -8.01 5.40 27.12
CA TYR A 121 -8.29 4.08 27.67
C TYR A 121 -9.63 3.58 27.16
N LYS A 122 -9.63 2.33 26.70
CA LYS A 122 -10.80 1.64 26.16
C LYS A 122 -11.15 0.41 26.98
N ASP A 123 -10.19 -0.16 27.67
CA ASP A 123 -10.35 -1.40 28.40
C ASP A 123 -9.94 -1.22 29.86
N PHE A 124 -10.48 -2.06 30.74
CA PHE A 124 -10.09 -2.09 32.15
C PHE A 124 -10.14 -3.51 32.75
N GLY A 125 -9.44 -3.68 33.85
CA GLY A 125 -9.51 -4.84 34.72
C GLY A 125 -9.37 -4.42 36.18
N VAL A 126 -9.82 -5.27 37.09
CA VAL A 126 -9.81 -5.00 38.53
C VAL A 126 -9.17 -6.15 39.30
N GLY A 127 -8.51 -5.84 40.40
CA GLY A 127 -7.88 -6.80 41.28
C GLY A 127 -8.31 -6.57 42.72
N PHE A 128 -8.36 -7.65 43.50
CA PHE A 128 -8.69 -7.59 44.92
C PHE A 128 -7.89 -8.67 45.65
N TYR A 129 -7.27 -8.29 46.76
CA TYR A 129 -6.57 -9.25 47.62
C TYR A 129 -6.71 -8.86 49.09
N ARG A 130 -7.18 -9.81 49.91
CA ARG A 130 -7.20 -9.68 51.38
C ARG A 130 -5.83 -10.11 51.91
N VAL A 131 -5.04 -9.17 52.45
CA VAL A 131 -3.72 -9.48 52.99
C VAL A 131 -3.85 -9.88 54.46
N ASN A 132 -3.60 -11.16 54.76
CA ASN A 132 -3.52 -11.71 56.12
C ASN A 132 -4.68 -11.28 57.04
N ASP A 133 -5.90 -11.21 56.52
CA ASP A 133 -7.10 -10.70 57.21
C ASP A 133 -6.96 -9.33 57.87
N SER A 134 -5.97 -8.53 57.46
CA SER A 134 -5.58 -7.28 58.11
C SER A 134 -5.99 -6.04 57.31
N PHE A 135 -5.92 -6.10 55.98
CA PHE A 135 -6.39 -5.04 55.10
C PHE A 135 -6.72 -5.58 53.71
N ASP A 136 -7.52 -4.81 52.98
CA ASP A 136 -7.89 -5.09 51.59
C ASP A 136 -7.01 -4.26 50.65
N ASP A 137 -6.43 -4.90 49.63
CA ASP A 137 -5.74 -4.23 48.53
C ASP A 137 -6.59 -4.31 47.26
N VAL A 138 -6.79 -3.17 46.61
CA VAL A 138 -7.65 -3.03 45.43
C VAL A 138 -6.85 -2.43 44.29
N GLY A 139 -6.85 -3.12 43.15
CA GLY A 139 -6.15 -2.72 41.94
C GLY A 139 -7.12 -2.37 40.81
N ILE A 140 -6.73 -1.37 40.00
CA ILE A 140 -7.37 -1.04 38.72
C ILE A 140 -6.27 -0.99 37.67
N ALA A 141 -6.44 -1.74 36.58
CA ALA A 141 -5.61 -1.64 35.39
C ALA A 141 -6.44 -1.06 34.25
N LEU A 142 -5.91 -0.02 33.59
CA LEU A 142 -6.49 0.61 32.41
C LEU A 142 -5.65 0.29 31.18
N GLY A 143 -6.33 -0.11 30.11
CA GLY A 143 -5.72 -0.48 28.85
C GLY A 143 -5.99 0.56 27.77
N GLN A 144 -4.92 0.99 27.11
CA GLN A 144 -4.98 1.60 25.80
C GLN A 144 -4.66 0.51 24.78
N PRO A 145 -5.66 0.02 24.00
CA PRO A 145 -5.43 -1.00 23.00
C PRO A 145 -4.34 -0.57 22.03
N ALA A 146 -3.54 -1.53 21.56
CA ALA A 146 -2.63 -1.26 20.44
C ALA A 146 -3.43 -0.61 19.30
N ALA A 147 -2.85 0.42 18.69
CA ALA A 147 -3.44 1.01 17.50
C ALA A 147 -3.67 -0.12 16.47
N PRO A 148 -4.84 -0.18 15.81
CA PRO A 148 -5.04 -1.12 14.72
C PRO A 148 -3.85 -1.00 13.77
N ALA A 149 -3.23 -2.13 13.42
CA ALA A 149 -2.19 -2.13 12.41
C ALA A 149 -2.69 -1.32 11.21
N PRO A 150 -1.85 -0.44 10.62
CA PRO A 150 -2.24 0.27 9.41
C PRO A 150 -2.85 -0.73 8.45
N ALA A 151 -4.06 -0.43 7.94
CA ALA A 151 -4.69 -1.28 6.95
C ALA A 151 -3.63 -1.57 5.88
N PRO A 152 -3.46 -2.85 5.46
CA PRO A 152 -2.56 -3.17 4.37
C PRO A 152 -2.80 -2.18 3.25
N ALA A 153 -1.73 -1.57 2.73
CA ALA A 153 -1.85 -0.66 1.60
C ALA A 153 -2.76 -1.32 0.55
N PRO A 154 -3.71 -0.57 -0.06
CA PRO A 154 -4.59 -1.12 -1.06
C PRO A 154 -3.75 -1.92 -2.04
N ALA A 155 -4.04 -3.23 -2.18
CA ALA A 155 -3.41 -4.02 -3.21
C ALA A 155 -3.62 -3.26 -4.53
N PRO A 156 -2.58 -3.07 -5.36
CA PRO A 156 -2.74 -2.39 -6.64
C PRO A 156 -3.91 -3.06 -7.36
N ASN A 157 -4.89 -2.23 -7.71
CA ASN A 157 -6.17 -2.58 -8.29
C ASN A 157 -5.99 -3.76 -9.25
N SER A 158 -6.36 -4.98 -8.84
CA SER A 158 -6.13 -6.20 -9.62
C SER A 158 -7.00 -6.30 -10.87
N ASN A 159 -7.71 -5.23 -11.22
CA ASN A 159 -8.53 -5.08 -12.42
C ASN A 159 -8.03 -3.96 -13.35
N GLU A 160 -7.03 -3.17 -12.92
CA GLU A 160 -6.50 -2.12 -13.77
C GLU A 160 -5.52 -2.73 -14.78
N ARG A 161 -5.85 -2.56 -16.06
CA ARG A 161 -5.00 -3.05 -17.15
C ARG A 161 -3.66 -2.34 -17.10
N VAL A 162 -2.58 -3.09 -17.26
CA VAL A 162 -1.22 -2.56 -17.27
C VAL A 162 -0.95 -1.93 -18.63
N HIS A 163 -0.61 -0.64 -18.67
CA HIS A 163 -0.20 0.04 -19.91
C HIS A 163 1.29 -0.21 -20.18
N CYS A 164 1.61 -0.86 -21.30
CA CYS A 164 2.96 -1.14 -21.75
C CYS A 164 3.37 -0.15 -22.84
N SER A 165 4.28 0.76 -22.50
CA SER A 165 4.78 1.78 -23.43
C SER A 165 5.77 1.23 -24.47
N ASN A 166 6.38 0.08 -24.21
CA ASN A 166 7.34 -0.55 -25.12
C ASN A 166 6.61 -1.25 -26.27
N GLY A 167 6.83 -0.81 -27.51
CA GLY A 167 6.30 -1.49 -28.70
C GLY A 167 4.99 -0.93 -29.27
N GLY A 168 4.60 0.30 -28.94
CA GLY A 168 3.48 1.01 -29.59
C GLY A 168 2.27 1.32 -28.70
N GLY A 169 2.38 1.15 -27.38
CA GLY A 169 1.32 1.51 -26.43
C GLY A 169 0.14 0.54 -26.46
N TYR A 170 0.21 -0.54 -25.67
CA TYR A 170 -0.88 -1.52 -25.55
C TYR A 170 -1.19 -1.83 -24.09
N TYR A 171 -2.36 -2.40 -23.85
CA TYR A 171 -2.87 -2.72 -22.52
C TYR A 171 -2.88 -4.23 -22.29
N LEU A 172 -2.32 -4.69 -21.17
CA LEU A 172 -2.34 -6.08 -20.73
C LEU A 172 -3.30 -6.29 -19.56
N PRO A 173 -3.77 -7.53 -19.30
CA PRO A 173 -4.50 -7.86 -18.09
C PRO A 173 -3.71 -7.46 -16.83
N ALA A 174 -4.43 -7.17 -15.75
CA ALA A 174 -3.81 -6.84 -14.47
C ALA A 174 -2.84 -7.94 -14.00
N GLY A 175 -1.70 -7.54 -13.43
CA GLY A 175 -0.63 -8.45 -12.99
C GLY A 175 0.31 -8.93 -14.11
N SER A 176 0.12 -8.49 -15.36
CA SER A 176 1.02 -8.84 -16.46
C SER A 176 2.32 -8.04 -16.42
N ASP A 177 3.42 -8.69 -16.80
CA ASP A 177 4.75 -8.08 -16.89
C ASP A 177 5.04 -7.65 -18.33
N CYS A 178 5.13 -6.34 -18.57
CA CYS A 178 5.42 -5.76 -19.89
C CYS A 178 6.79 -6.19 -20.45
N SER A 179 7.72 -6.68 -19.61
CA SER A 179 9.03 -7.15 -20.06
C SER A 179 9.03 -8.61 -20.52
N LYS A 180 7.98 -9.38 -20.17
CA LYS A 180 7.88 -10.82 -20.45
C LYS A 180 6.74 -11.19 -21.39
N THR A 181 5.78 -10.30 -21.58
CA THR A 181 4.61 -10.56 -22.42
C THR A 181 4.85 -9.97 -23.81
N PRO A 182 4.87 -10.79 -24.88
CA PRO A 182 4.97 -10.28 -26.25
C PRO A 182 3.81 -9.34 -26.59
N ASN A 183 4.07 -8.27 -27.33
CA ASN A 183 3.02 -7.38 -27.82
C ASN A 183 2.01 -8.20 -28.66
N PRO A 184 0.71 -8.22 -28.30
CA PRO A 184 -0.30 -8.97 -29.05
C PRO A 184 -0.60 -8.38 -30.43
N ASN A 185 -0.24 -7.12 -30.68
CA ASN A 185 -0.37 -6.46 -31.98
C ASN A 185 0.96 -5.81 -32.37
N PRO A 186 1.98 -6.62 -32.73
CA PRO A 186 3.26 -6.09 -33.16
C PRO A 186 3.03 -5.21 -34.41
N PRO A 187 3.71 -4.07 -34.53
CA PRO A 187 3.74 -3.32 -35.78
C PRO A 187 4.09 -4.29 -36.94
N PRO A 188 3.43 -4.18 -38.10
CA PRO A 188 3.82 -4.95 -39.27
C PRO A 188 5.32 -4.83 -39.48
N ALA A 189 6.01 -5.95 -39.66
CA ALA A 189 7.42 -5.93 -40.00
C ALA A 189 7.61 -5.01 -41.21
N ALA A 190 8.61 -4.12 -41.15
CA ALA A 190 8.91 -3.25 -42.28
C ALA A 190 9.09 -4.10 -43.53
N ALA A 191 8.40 -3.71 -44.61
CA ALA A 191 8.50 -4.44 -45.87
C ALA A 191 9.98 -4.49 -46.30
N PRO A 192 10.46 -5.65 -46.80
CA PRO A 192 11.81 -5.75 -47.32
C PRO A 192 12.05 -4.71 -48.42
N VAL A 193 13.21 -4.07 -48.38
CA VAL A 193 13.62 -3.13 -49.42
C VAL A 193 14.10 -3.93 -50.63
N THR A 194 13.46 -3.73 -51.78
CA THR A 194 13.83 -4.39 -53.04
C THR A 194 13.91 -3.34 -54.16
N ASN A 195 14.64 -3.66 -55.23
CA ASN A 195 14.82 -2.79 -56.40
C ASN A 195 15.39 -1.40 -56.09
N ALA A 196 16.22 -1.28 -55.05
CA ALA A 196 16.80 -0.01 -54.64
C ALA A 196 18.14 0.32 -55.32
N ILE A 197 18.65 -0.58 -56.16
CA ILE A 197 19.92 -0.42 -56.87
C ILE A 197 19.65 0.01 -58.30
N GLN A 198 20.34 1.05 -58.77
CA GLN A 198 20.36 1.42 -60.18
C GLN A 198 21.80 1.43 -60.68
N LEU A 199 21.96 0.96 -61.91
CA LEU A 199 23.22 0.93 -62.63
C LEU A 199 23.13 1.84 -63.84
N SER A 200 24.10 2.73 -63.99
CA SER A 200 24.23 3.60 -65.15
C SER A 200 25.68 3.67 -65.59
N PHE A 201 25.91 4.00 -66.86
CA PHE A 201 27.25 4.10 -67.43
C PHE A 201 27.48 5.51 -67.95
N GLY A 202 28.63 6.08 -67.61
CA GLY A 202 29.11 7.33 -68.19
C GLY A 202 29.62 7.17 -69.62
N PRO A 203 29.96 8.27 -70.30
CA PRO A 203 30.57 8.20 -71.62
C PRO A 203 31.89 7.40 -71.57
N PRO A 204 32.18 6.54 -72.56
CA PRO A 204 33.41 5.76 -72.59
C PRO A 204 34.63 6.67 -72.75
N HIS A 205 35.69 6.38 -72.01
CA HIS A 205 37.00 7.01 -72.15
C HIS A 205 37.98 6.02 -72.79
N LEU A 206 39.10 6.50 -73.35
CA LEU A 206 40.07 5.64 -74.02
C LEU A 206 40.57 4.53 -73.06
N GLY A 207 40.11 3.29 -73.28
CA GLY A 207 40.49 2.13 -72.48
C GLY A 207 39.71 1.91 -71.17
N SER A 208 38.68 2.71 -70.86
CA SER A 208 37.89 2.54 -69.63
C SER A 208 36.47 3.09 -69.71
N ILE A 209 35.59 2.56 -68.86
CA ILE A 209 34.26 3.11 -68.62
C ILE A 209 33.99 3.24 -67.13
N THR A 210 33.24 4.27 -66.75
CA THR A 210 32.76 4.45 -65.38
C THR A 210 31.32 3.99 -65.28
N ALA A 211 31.07 2.99 -64.44
CA ALA A 211 29.72 2.64 -64.00
C ALA A 211 29.41 3.38 -62.70
N THR A 212 28.23 3.99 -62.64
CA THR A 212 27.69 4.61 -61.43
C THR A 212 26.58 3.73 -60.89
N ILE A 213 26.80 3.21 -59.69
CA ILE A 213 25.84 2.40 -58.95
C ILE A 213 25.24 3.27 -57.86
N SER A 214 23.93 3.47 -57.88
CA SER A 214 23.21 4.23 -56.86
C SER A 214 22.35 3.30 -56.01
N ASN A 215 22.25 3.64 -54.73
CA ASN A 215 21.45 2.94 -53.74
C ASN A 215 20.41 3.91 -53.18
N SER A 216 19.13 3.72 -53.51
CA SER A 216 18.02 4.52 -52.99
C SER A 216 17.48 4.03 -51.65
N SER A 217 18.06 2.96 -51.09
CA SER A 217 17.66 2.42 -49.79
C SER A 217 18.32 3.16 -48.62
N ALA A 218 17.70 3.05 -47.45
CA ALA A 218 18.29 3.47 -46.18
C ALA A 218 19.31 2.45 -45.62
N LEU A 219 19.59 1.36 -46.33
CA LEU A 219 20.52 0.30 -45.92
C LEU A 219 21.86 0.47 -46.65
N THR A 220 22.96 0.10 -46.01
CA THR A 220 24.25 -0.02 -46.69
C THR A 220 24.21 -1.28 -47.56
N ALA A 221 24.41 -1.11 -48.86
CA ALA A 221 24.38 -2.20 -49.82
C ALA A 221 25.79 -2.75 -50.04
N LYS A 222 25.98 -4.06 -49.83
CA LYS A 222 27.16 -4.79 -50.30
C LYS A 222 26.86 -5.33 -51.68
N CYS A 223 27.57 -4.82 -52.67
CA CYS A 223 27.33 -5.07 -54.08
C CYS A 223 28.46 -5.90 -54.68
N THR A 224 28.09 -6.80 -55.57
CA THR A 224 29.00 -7.56 -56.41
C THR A 224 28.73 -7.18 -57.87
N TYR A 225 29.78 -6.79 -58.57
CA TYR A 225 29.78 -6.54 -60.00
C TYR A 225 30.46 -7.69 -60.71
N ASP A 226 29.77 -8.26 -61.69
CA ASP A 226 30.29 -9.27 -62.60
C ASP A 226 30.14 -8.80 -64.04
N SER A 227 31.19 -8.98 -64.86
CA SER A 227 31.09 -8.76 -66.30
C SER A 227 31.75 -9.84 -67.14
N THR A 228 31.13 -10.14 -68.29
CA THR A 228 31.65 -11.03 -69.33
C THR A 228 31.93 -10.24 -70.61
N PRO A 229 32.89 -10.65 -71.48
CA PRO A 229 33.61 -11.93 -71.49
C PRO A 229 34.87 -11.99 -70.61
N PHE A 230 35.30 -10.88 -70.01
CA PHE A 230 36.58 -10.82 -69.29
C PHE A 230 36.50 -11.30 -67.83
N ASN A 231 35.35 -11.83 -67.39
CA ASN A 231 35.10 -12.34 -66.03
C ASN A 231 35.60 -11.38 -64.93
N THR A 232 35.28 -10.09 -65.09
CA THR A 232 35.66 -9.10 -64.07
C THR A 232 34.70 -9.21 -62.91
N HIS A 233 35.23 -9.55 -61.74
CA HIS A 233 34.48 -9.64 -60.49
C HIS A 233 34.98 -8.59 -59.51
N ARG A 234 34.07 -7.81 -58.91
CA ARG A 234 34.41 -6.83 -57.87
C ARG A 234 33.34 -6.76 -56.81
N ASP A 235 33.79 -6.75 -55.57
CA ASP A 235 32.96 -6.42 -54.42
C ASP A 235 33.21 -4.99 -53.97
N PHE A 236 32.14 -4.28 -53.65
CA PHE A 236 32.19 -2.94 -53.08
C PHE A 236 30.95 -2.67 -52.23
N THR A 237 30.96 -1.56 -51.51
CA THR A 237 29.82 -1.11 -50.70
C THR A 237 29.30 0.21 -51.24
N VAL A 238 27.98 0.37 -51.23
CA VAL A 238 27.31 1.64 -51.54
C VAL A 238 26.56 2.10 -50.29
N ASP A 239 26.89 3.29 -49.82
CA ASP A 239 26.29 3.88 -48.63
C ASP A 239 24.76 4.11 -48.81
N PRO A 240 24.01 4.21 -47.71
CA PRO A 240 22.58 4.53 -47.75
C PRO A 240 22.31 5.83 -48.51
N ASN A 241 21.34 5.82 -49.42
CA ASN A 241 21.01 6.97 -50.29
C ASN A 241 22.22 7.54 -51.05
N GLY A 242 23.26 6.73 -51.26
CA GLY A 242 24.52 7.12 -51.86
C GLY A 242 24.71 6.56 -53.28
N SER A 243 25.84 6.90 -53.88
CA SER A 243 26.30 6.30 -55.11
C SER A 243 27.80 6.06 -55.07
N THR A 244 28.26 5.10 -55.85
CA THR A 244 29.68 4.79 -56.01
C THR A 244 30.00 4.64 -57.48
N ASN A 245 31.08 5.29 -57.89
CA ASN A 245 31.63 5.17 -59.24
C ASN A 245 32.68 4.07 -59.25
N GLN A 246 32.52 3.12 -60.16
CA GLN A 246 33.48 2.06 -60.41
C GLN A 246 34.01 2.22 -61.84
N THR A 247 35.33 2.36 -61.97
CA THR A 247 35.98 2.45 -63.28
C THR A 247 36.49 1.08 -63.68
N PHE A 248 36.07 0.62 -64.85
CA PHE A 248 36.47 -0.66 -65.42
C PHE A 248 37.31 -0.42 -66.66
N SER A 249 38.40 -1.18 -66.80
CA SER A 249 39.16 -1.21 -68.04
C SER A 249 38.34 -1.94 -69.10
N GLY A 250 38.16 -1.32 -70.26
CA GLY A 250 37.39 -1.85 -71.37
C GLY A 250 38.06 -1.55 -72.69
N PHE A 251 37.90 -2.42 -73.67
CA PHE A 251 38.28 -2.16 -75.05
C PHE A 251 37.11 -1.49 -75.77
N ASN A 252 37.30 -0.23 -76.20
CA ASN A 252 36.34 0.51 -77.03
C ASN A 252 36.45 0.04 -78.49
N THR A 253 36.05 -1.20 -78.76
CA THR A 253 36.22 -1.87 -80.07
C THR A 253 34.90 -2.38 -80.65
N GLY A 254 33.76 -1.88 -80.20
CA GLY A 254 32.43 -2.41 -80.52
C GLY A 254 32.09 -3.71 -79.77
N THR A 255 32.73 -3.96 -78.62
CA THR A 255 32.52 -5.20 -77.85
C THR A 255 31.34 -5.02 -76.90
N SER A 256 30.40 -5.96 -76.90
CA SER A 256 29.29 -6.01 -75.94
C SER A 256 29.71 -6.71 -74.66
N TYR A 257 29.47 -6.05 -73.53
CA TYR A 257 29.73 -6.55 -72.18
C TYR A 257 28.39 -6.82 -71.52
N HIS A 258 28.19 -8.04 -71.05
CA HIS A 258 27.07 -8.37 -70.18
C HIS A 258 27.52 -8.08 -68.75
N VAL A 259 26.79 -7.20 -68.09
CA VAL A 259 27.09 -6.70 -66.74
C VAL A 259 25.95 -7.05 -65.81
N VAL A 260 26.32 -7.62 -64.66
CA VAL A 260 25.41 -7.95 -63.57
C VAL A 260 25.91 -7.26 -62.30
N VAL A 261 25.01 -6.54 -61.63
CA VAL A 261 25.23 -6.00 -60.28
C VAL A 261 24.13 -6.54 -59.38
N SER A 262 24.49 -7.34 -58.39
CA SER A 262 23.57 -7.74 -57.31
C SER A 262 24.04 -7.11 -56.01
N CYS A 263 23.10 -6.66 -55.18
CA CYS A 263 23.44 -6.11 -53.88
C CYS A 263 22.56 -6.66 -52.76
N HIS A 264 23.20 -6.97 -51.64
CA HIS A 264 22.57 -7.41 -50.40
C HIS A 264 22.82 -6.43 -49.26
N ASP A 265 22.00 -6.53 -48.21
CA ASP A 265 22.20 -5.73 -47.00
C ASP A 265 23.49 -6.12 -46.30
N ALA A 266 24.42 -5.17 -46.21
CA ALA A 266 25.69 -5.37 -45.52
C ALA A 266 25.51 -5.61 -44.01
N SER A 267 24.42 -5.14 -43.42
CA SER A 267 24.13 -5.29 -42.00
C SER A 267 23.47 -6.62 -41.63
N GLY A 268 23.02 -7.39 -42.62
CA GLY A 268 22.33 -8.67 -42.42
C GLY A 268 20.95 -8.54 -41.78
N LYS A 269 20.38 -7.32 -41.69
CA LYS A 269 19.00 -7.10 -41.22
C LYS A 269 17.98 -7.62 -42.23
N GLN A 270 18.37 -7.70 -43.50
CA GLN A 270 17.58 -8.29 -44.56
C GLN A 270 18.38 -9.38 -45.30
N SER A 271 17.77 -10.56 -45.48
CA SER A 271 18.33 -11.65 -46.29
C SER A 271 17.96 -11.56 -47.77
N GLN A 272 16.85 -10.88 -48.08
CA GLN A 272 16.40 -10.63 -49.44
C GLN A 272 17.31 -9.62 -50.14
N GLU A 273 17.48 -9.79 -51.45
CA GLU A 273 18.29 -8.90 -52.27
C GLU A 273 17.74 -7.46 -52.28
N ILE A 274 18.61 -6.48 -52.07
CA ILE A 274 18.26 -5.05 -52.06
C ILE A 274 17.98 -4.58 -53.50
N GLY A 275 18.70 -5.11 -54.48
CA GLY A 275 18.45 -4.84 -55.89
C GLY A 275 19.45 -5.51 -56.81
N HIS A 276 18.93 -5.89 -57.97
CA HIS A 276 19.65 -6.49 -59.11
C HIS A 276 19.59 -5.51 -60.28
N ALA A 277 20.71 -5.28 -60.95
CA ALA A 277 20.75 -4.59 -62.23
C ALA A 277 21.56 -5.42 -63.22
N GLU A 278 20.93 -5.74 -64.34
CA GLU A 278 21.56 -6.53 -65.40
C GLU A 278 21.34 -5.83 -66.73
N THR A 279 22.42 -5.65 -67.48
CA THR A 279 22.37 -4.95 -68.76
C THR A 279 23.50 -5.36 -69.68
N ASN A 280 23.28 -5.18 -70.98
CA ASN A 280 24.32 -5.31 -71.98
C ASN A 280 24.75 -3.92 -72.41
N VAL A 281 26.05 -3.64 -72.36
CA VAL A 281 26.61 -2.37 -72.81
C VAL A 281 27.68 -2.63 -73.85
N THR A 282 27.57 -1.95 -74.98
CA THR A 282 28.54 -2.04 -76.06
C THR A 282 29.44 -0.81 -76.03
N PHE A 283 30.76 -1.02 -75.98
CA PHE A 283 31.78 0.03 -76.02
C PHE A 283 32.52 0.03 -77.35
#